data_AF-A0A918TYC4-F1
#
_entry.id   AF-A0A918TYC4-F1
#
_cell.length_a   1.000
_cell.length_b   1.000
_cell.length_c   1.000
_cell.angle_alpha   90.00
_cell.angle_beta   90.00
_cell.angle_gamma   90.00
#
_symmetry.space_group_name_H-M   'P 1'
#
loop_
_entity.id
_entity.type
_entity.pdbx_description
1 polymer ?
#
loop_
_entity_poly.entity_id
_entity_poly.type
_entity_poly.pdbx_seq_one_letter_code
_entity_poly.pdbx_strand_id
1 'polypeptide(L)'
;MDLPWKGPCLYHLPDDVAETDDLLEKKAGEAKRLRGLWEAWNEHNVPCRLMPYKKYHKARDGFFKEAVPKKALDSGYEPPLVPSMP
;
A
#
# COMPACT_ATOMS: atom_id res chain seq x y z
N MET A 1 13.82 3.77 11.08
CA MET A 1 12.55 4.23 10.48
C MET A 1 12.90 4.87 9.15
N ASP A 2 12.46 4.31 8.04
CA ASP A 2 12.65 4.93 6.74
C ASP A 2 11.76 6.15 6.63
N LEU A 3 12.39 7.31 6.47
CA LEU A 3 11.70 8.58 6.36
C LEU A 3 11.24 8.75 4.91
N PRO A 4 10.01 9.23 4.66
CA PRO A 4 9.44 9.30 3.31
C PRO A 4 10.19 10.26 2.36
N TRP A 5 11.10 11.09 2.89
CA TRP A 5 11.96 11.98 2.11
C TRP A 5 13.37 11.45 1.87
N LYS A 6 13.76 10.32 2.49
CA LYS A 6 15.09 9.74 2.29
C LYS A 6 15.08 9.00 0.95
N GLY A 7 15.95 9.41 0.04
CA GLY A 7 16.16 8.73 -1.24
C GLY A 7 16.71 7.31 -1.03
N PRO A 8 16.75 6.49 -2.10
CA PRO A 8 17.41 5.20 -2.05
C PRO A 8 18.90 5.38 -1.68
N CYS A 9 19.43 4.47 -0.88
CA CYS A 9 20.83 4.44 -0.47
C CYS A 9 21.39 3.02 -0.63
N LEU A 10 22.71 2.89 -0.71
CA LEU A 10 23.40 1.61 -0.74
C LEU A 10 24.52 1.59 0.29
N TYR A 11 24.49 0.62 1.20
CA TYR A 11 25.49 0.49 2.27
C TYR A 11 26.15 -0.90 2.24
N HIS A 12 27.43 -0.96 2.63
CA HIS A 12 28.14 -2.22 2.83
C HIS A 12 28.25 -2.53 4.33
N LEU A 13 27.22 -3.19 4.87
CA LEU A 13 27.07 -3.43 6.31
C LEU A 13 28.27 -4.07 7.02
N PRO A 14 29.05 -4.99 6.42
CA PRO A 14 30.21 -5.56 7.10
C PRO A 14 31.23 -4.52 7.57
N ASP A 15 31.37 -3.41 6.84
CA ASP A 15 32.34 -2.36 7.14
C ASP A 15 31.67 -1.04 7.57
N ASP A 16 30.37 -0.87 7.31
CA ASP A 16 29.56 0.31 7.65
C ASP A 16 28.24 -0.09 8.34
N VAL A 17 28.36 -0.61 9.56
CA VAL A 17 27.21 -1.04 10.38
C VAL A 17 26.27 0.11 10.72
N ALA A 18 26.79 1.35 10.73
CA ALA A 18 26.03 2.54 11.08
C ALA A 18 25.33 3.20 9.88
N GLU A 19 25.48 2.63 8.66
CA GLU A 19 24.89 3.16 7.42
C GLU A 19 25.24 4.64 7.18
N THR A 20 26.52 4.97 7.35
CA THR A 20 27.05 6.33 7.28
C THR A 20 27.65 6.69 5.92
N ASP A 21 28.21 5.73 5.18
CA ASP A 21 28.79 5.97 3.84
C ASP A 21 27.88 5.42 2.74
N ASP A 22 27.12 6.32 2.11
CA ASP A 22 26.28 5.93 0.97
C ASP A 22 27.12 5.66 -0.28
N LEU A 23 27.02 4.43 -0.78
CA LEU A 23 27.74 3.91 -1.94
C LEU A 23 26.94 4.00 -3.24
N LEU A 24 25.73 4.57 -3.23
CA LEU A 24 24.81 4.55 -4.37
C LEU A 24 25.49 4.98 -5.69
N GLU A 25 26.15 6.13 -5.69
CA GLU A 25 26.86 6.67 -6.86
C GLU A 25 28.15 5.89 -7.15
N LYS A 26 28.89 5.50 -6.11
CA LYS A 26 30.18 4.78 -6.23
C LYS A 26 30.00 3.36 -6.79
N LYS A 27 28.81 2.77 -6.64
CA LYS A 27 28.48 1.38 -6.99
C LYS A 27 27.16 1.29 -7.77
N ALA A 28 26.91 2.23 -8.69
CA ALA A 28 25.65 2.32 -9.44
C ALA A 28 25.22 1.01 -10.15
N GLY A 29 26.16 0.24 -10.68
CA GLY A 29 25.86 -1.06 -11.30
C GLY A 29 25.28 -2.09 -10.32
N GLU A 30 25.83 -2.13 -9.11
CA GLU A 30 25.36 -3.03 -8.05
C GLU A 30 24.03 -2.54 -7.47
N ALA A 31 23.87 -1.23 -7.29
CA ALA A 31 22.59 -0.62 -6.90
C ALA A 31 21.46 -0.99 -7.87
N LYS A 32 21.74 -0.92 -9.18
CA LYS A 32 20.77 -1.32 -10.21
C LYS A 32 20.42 -2.81 -10.13
N ARG A 33 21.42 -3.67 -9.89
CA ARG A 33 21.23 -5.12 -9.74
C ARG A 33 20.35 -5.44 -8.53
N LEU A 34 20.67 -4.87 -7.37
CA LEU A 34 19.92 -5.07 -6.13
C LEU A 34 18.49 -4.54 -6.23
N ARG A 35 18.31 -3.38 -6.86
CA ARG A 35 16.98 -2.83 -7.13
C ARG A 35 16.14 -3.77 -7.98
N GLY A 36 16.70 -4.37 -9.04
CA GLY A 36 15.98 -5.32 -9.87
C GLY A 36 15.55 -6.58 -9.11
N LEU A 37 16.41 -7.09 -8.22
CA LEU A 37 16.06 -8.22 -7.34
C LEU A 37 14.94 -7.86 -6.36
N TRP A 38 15.00 -6.67 -5.78
CA TRP A 38 13.96 -6.17 -4.88
C TRP A 38 12.62 -5.99 -5.61
N GLU A 39 12.61 -5.41 -6.82
CA GLU A 39 11.39 -5.21 -7.61
C GLU A 39 10.72 -6.55 -7.95
N ALA A 40 11.51 -7.54 -8.39
CA ALA A 40 11.00 -8.88 -8.67
C ALA A 40 10.40 -9.56 -7.42
N TRP A 41 11.06 -9.43 -6.26
CA TRP A 41 10.49 -9.91 -5.01
C TRP A 41 9.22 -9.14 -4.64
N ASN A 42 9.24 -7.81 -4.74
CA ASN A 42 8.15 -6.92 -4.35
C ASN A 42 6.87 -7.19 -5.15
N GLU A 43 6.99 -7.42 -6.47
CA GLU A 43 5.87 -7.74 -7.36
C GLU A 43 5.06 -8.96 -6.87
N HIS A 44 5.74 -9.96 -6.31
CA HIS A 44 5.09 -11.19 -5.83
C HIS A 44 4.68 -11.14 -4.35
N ASN A 45 5.27 -10.24 -3.56
CA ASN A 45 5.13 -10.27 -2.10
C ASN A 45 4.34 -9.09 -1.51
N VAL A 46 4.21 -7.98 -2.25
CA VAL A 46 3.46 -6.81 -1.82
C VAL A 46 2.22 -6.65 -2.69
N PRO A 47 1.11 -7.33 -2.35
CA PRO A 47 -0.13 -7.20 -3.11
C PRO A 47 -0.65 -5.76 -3.04
N CYS A 48 -1.17 -5.26 -4.16
CA CYS A 48 -1.82 -3.96 -4.23
C CYS A 48 -2.99 -3.90 -3.23
N ARG A 49 -2.77 -3.22 -2.09
CA ARG A 49 -3.73 -3.13 -0.98
C ARG A 49 -5.00 -2.34 -1.35
N LEU A 50 -4.95 -1.55 -2.41
CA LEU A 50 -6.08 -0.76 -2.90
C LEU A 50 -7.21 -1.64 -3.47
N MET A 51 -6.87 -2.77 -4.11
CA MET A 51 -7.86 -3.66 -4.72
C MET A 51 -8.70 -4.41 -3.66
N PRO A 52 -8.10 -5.02 -2.61
CA PRO A 52 -8.85 -5.53 -1.47
C PRO A 52 -9.66 -4.44 -0.75
N TYR A 53 -9.10 -3.24 -0.58
CA TYR A 53 -9.81 -2.11 0.04
C TYR A 53 -11.08 -1.73 -0.72
N LYS A 54 -11.01 -1.56 -2.04
CA LYS A 54 -12.18 -1.26 -2.89
C LYS A 54 -13.22 -2.39 -2.83
N LYS A 55 -12.78 -3.65 -2.89
CA LYS A 55 -13.67 -4.81 -2.76
C LYS A 55 -14.40 -4.84 -1.41
N TYR A 56 -13.68 -4.60 -0.31
CA TYR A 56 -14.26 -4.54 1.03
C TYR A 56 -15.33 -3.46 1.14
N HIS A 57 -15.04 -2.24 0.66
CA HIS A 57 -16.02 -1.13 0.72
C HIS A 57 -17.26 -1.43 -0.11
N LYS A 58 -17.10 -2.02 -1.30
CA LYS A 58 -18.23 -2.46 -2.12
C LYS A 58 -19.08 -3.53 -1.41
N ALA A 59 -18.45 -4.51 -0.76
CA ALA A 59 -19.15 -5.57 -0.02
C ALA A 59 -19.88 -5.01 1.21
N ARG A 60 -19.22 -4.11 1.96
CA ARG A 60 -19.79 -3.39 3.10
C ARG A 60 -21.02 -2.59 2.69
N ASP A 61 -20.94 -1.82 1.61
CA ASP A 61 -22.04 -0.99 1.12
C ASP A 61 -23.22 -1.86 0.64
N GLY A 62 -22.93 -3.03 0.04
CA GLY A 62 -23.95 -4.04 -0.28
C GLY A 62 -24.67 -4.55 0.95
N PHE A 63 -23.92 -4.98 1.97
CA PHE A 63 -24.47 -5.44 3.25
C PHE A 63 -25.39 -4.39 3.90
N PHE A 64 -24.97 -3.13 3.96
CA PHE A 64 -25.78 -2.08 4.59
C PHE A 64 -27.07 -1.77 3.82
N LYS A 65 -27.09 -1.92 2.49
CA LYS A 65 -28.32 -1.80 1.70
C LYS A 65 -29.27 -2.96 1.96
N GLU A 66 -28.75 -4.18 2.05
CA GLU A 66 -29.56 -5.38 2.27
C GLU A 66 -30.07 -5.50 3.71
N ALA A 67 -29.32 -4.96 4.68
CA ALA A 67 -29.67 -4.99 6.09
C ALA A 67 -30.78 -3.97 6.48
N VAL A 68 -31.20 -3.09 5.56
CA VAL A 68 -32.29 -2.13 5.84
C VAL A 68 -33.62 -2.89 5.98
N PRO A 69 -34.31 -2.78 7.12
CA PRO A 69 -35.61 -3.42 7.28
C PRO A 69 -36.62 -2.90 6.24
N LYS A 70 -37.40 -3.81 5.65
CA LYS A 70 -38.36 -3.47 4.58
C LYS A 70 -39.34 -2.34 4.98
N LYS A 71 -39.80 -2.34 6.24
CA LYS A 71 -40.64 -1.28 6.81
C LYS A 71 -39.99 0.10 6.78
N ALA A 72 -38.67 0.19 6.93
CA ALA A 72 -37.95 1.46 6.85
C ALA A 72 -37.88 1.96 5.41
N LEU A 73 -37.62 1.08 4.43
CA LEU A 73 -37.66 1.42 3.01
C LEU A 73 -39.04 1.92 2.59
N ASP A 74 -40.11 1.23 3.01
CA ASP A 74 -41.50 1.61 2.71
C ASP A 74 -41.90 2.96 3.33
N SER A 75 -41.18 3.41 4.37
CA SER A 75 -41.36 4.72 5.02
C SER A 75 -40.56 5.87 4.37
N GLY A 76 -39.83 5.58 3.29
CA GLY A 76 -39.02 6.56 2.57
C GLY A 76 -37.63 6.80 3.15
N TYR A 77 -37.14 5.90 4.02
CA TYR A 77 -35.77 5.99 4.53
C TYR A 77 -34.75 5.62 3.45
N GLU A 78 -33.81 6.53 3.18
CA GLU A 78 -32.64 6.27 2.34
C GLU A 78 -31.39 6.12 3.22
N PRO A 79 -30.67 4.98 3.16
CA PRO A 79 -29.44 4.82 3.92
C PRO A 79 -28.38 5.79 3.41
N PRO A 80 -27.62 6.44 4.32
CA PRO A 80 -26.60 7.41 3.93
C PRO A 80 -25.54 6.75 3.05
N LEU A 81 -25.25 7.36 1.91
CA LEU A 81 -24.11 6.98 1.07
C LEU A 81 -22.85 7.27 1.86
N VAL A 82 -22.12 6.23 2.26
CA VAL A 82 -20.81 6.40 2.89
C VAL A 82 -19.92 7.10 1.85
N PRO A 83 -19.27 8.23 2.15
CA PRO A 83 -18.43 8.90 1.17
C PRO A 83 -17.34 7.93 0.72
N SER A 84 -17.24 7.68 -0.59
CA SER A 84 -16.04 7.04 -1.11
C SER A 84 -14.90 8.05 -0.90
N MET A 85 -14.04 7.78 0.08
CA MET A 85 -12.78 8.52 0.20
C MET A 85 -12.05 8.46 -1.16
N PRO A 86 -11.53 9.59 -1.67
CA PRO A 86 -10.89 9.66 -2.99
C PRO A 86 -9.69 8.71 -3.12
#